data_AF-A0A6H9STY7-F1
#
_entry.id   AF-A0A6H9STY7-F1
#
_cell.length_a   1.000
_cell.length_b   1.000
_cell.length_c   1.000
_cell.angle_alpha   90.00
_cell.angle_beta   90.00
_cell.angle_gamma   90.00
#
_symmetry.space_group_name_H-M   'P 1'
#
loop_
_entity.id
_entity.type
_entity.pdbx_description
1 polymer ?
#
loop_
_entity_poly.entity_id
_entity_poly.type
_entity_poly.pdbx_seq_one_letter_code
_entity_poly.pdbx_strand_id
1 'polypeptide(L)' 'MKVHFGTKKVQKMGRVALTDALLRNAGIQEGDSVDLYFDATTKAIIIERTPIAGEPEAAPRIARVASKSQTS' A
#
# COMPACT_ATOMS: atom_id res chain seq x y z
N MET A 1 9.77 4.55 -1.07
CA MET A 1 8.35 4.53 -0.67
C MET A 1 7.82 5.96 -0.76
N LYS A 2 6.92 6.24 -1.71
CA LYS A 2 6.38 7.59 -1.91
C LYS A 2 5.08 7.70 -1.13
N VAL A 3 5.07 8.50 -0.07
CA VAL A 3 3.86 8.74 0.74
C VAL A 3 2.98 9.75 0.01
N HIS A 4 1.71 9.40 -0.17
CA HIS A 4 0.72 10.29 -0.78
C HIS A 4 -0.22 10.82 0.31
N PHE A 5 -0.30 12.15 0.41
CA PHE A 5 -1.24 12.82 1.29
C PHE A 5 -2.41 13.37 0.48
N GLY A 6 -3.61 13.27 1.03
CA GLY A 6 -4.80 13.84 0.42
C GLY A 6 -6.05 13.57 1.24
N THR A 7 -7.09 14.35 0.99
CA THR A 7 -8.41 14.19 1.60
C THR A 7 -9.38 13.74 0.52
N LYS A 8 -10.17 12.70 0.82
CA LYS A 8 -11.24 12.21 -0.04
C LYS A 8 -12.57 12.29 0.70
N LYS A 9 -13.62 12.62 -0.04
CA LYS A 9 -14.99 12.59 0.50
C LYS A 9 -15.47 11.14 0.53
N VAL A 10 -16.04 10.72 1.65
CA VAL A 10 -16.78 9.46 1.74
C VAL A 10 -18.06 9.58 0.91
N GLN A 11 -18.21 8.67 -0.04
CA GLN A 11 -19.35 8.60 -0.94
C GLN A 11 -20.50 7.81 -0.28
N LYS A 12 -21.64 7.71 -0.99
CA LYS A 12 -22.77 6.89 -0.55
C LYS A 12 -22.31 5.47 -0.23
N MET A 13 -22.95 4.85 0.77
CA MET A 13 -22.65 3.49 1.21
C MET A 13 -21.24 3.31 1.80
N GLY A 14 -20.62 4.38 2.29
CA GLY A 14 -19.30 4.31 2.95
C GLY A 14 -18.12 4.08 2.00
N ARG A 15 -18.29 4.30 0.69
CA ARG A 15 -17.23 4.08 -0.30
C ARG A 15 -16.23 5.24 -0.31
N VAL A 16 -14.95 4.93 -0.50
CA VAL A 16 -13.88 5.92 -0.69
C VAL A 16 -13.12 5.61 -1.97
N ALA A 17 -13.03 6.59 -2.86
CA ALA A 17 -12.30 6.43 -4.12
C ALA A 17 -10.79 6.62 -3.89
N LEU A 18 -10.03 5.54 -4.07
CA LEU A 18 -8.57 5.57 -4.10
C LEU A 18 -8.09 6.11 -5.46
N THR A 19 -6.92 6.74 -5.48
CA THR A 19 -6.31 7.22 -6.74
C THR A 19 -5.48 6.11 -7.38
N ASP A 20 -5.31 6.17 -8.69
CA ASP A 20 -4.47 5.20 -9.42
C ASP A 20 -3.05 5.13 -8.87
N ALA A 21 -2.51 6.26 -8.38
CA ALA A 21 -1.19 6.28 -7.76
C ALA A 21 -1.15 5.45 -6.47
N LEU A 22 -2.20 5.51 -5.64
CA LEU A 22 -2.29 4.69 -4.43
C LEU A 22 -2.47 3.22 -4.77
N LEU A 23 -3.35 2.90 -5.72
CA LEU A 23 -3.58 1.54 -6.19
C LEU A 23 -2.31 0.90 -6.74
N ARG A 24 -1.58 1.59 -7.64
CA ARG A 24 -0.30 1.13 -8.18
C ARG A 24 0.77 0.94 -7.11
N ASN A 25 0.86 1.85 -6.14
CA ASN A 25 1.84 1.74 -5.06
C ASN A 25 1.53 0.58 -4.10
N ALA A 26 0.24 0.28 -3.89
CA ALA A 26 -0.22 -0.83 -3.07
C ALA A 26 -0.27 -2.17 -3.82
N GLY A 27 -0.08 -2.17 -5.15
CA GLY A 27 -0.21 -3.36 -5.98
C GLY A 27 -1.64 -3.89 -6.07
N ILE A 28 -2.64 -3.03 -5.87
CA ILE A 28 -4.08 -3.37 -5.90
C ILE A 28 -4.65 -2.97 -7.25
N GLN A 29 -5.52 -3.81 -7.81
CA GLN A 29 -6.23 -3.56 -9.06
C GLN A 29 -7.76 -3.56 -8.86
N GLU A 30 -8.49 -3.01 -9.83
CA GLU A 30 -9.96 -3.09 -9.80
C GLU A 30 -10.41 -4.55 -9.85
N GLY A 31 -11.29 -4.93 -8.92
CA GLY A 31 -11.75 -6.31 -8.77
C GLY A 31 -10.98 -7.13 -7.72
N ASP A 32 -9.85 -6.61 -7.21
CA ASP A 32 -9.14 -7.27 -6.12
C ASP A 32 -9.96 -7.25 -4.83
N SER A 33 -9.85 -8.33 -4.06
CA SER A 33 -10.26 -8.35 -2.67
C SER A 33 -9.15 -7.78 -1.79
N VAL A 34 -9.55 -7.09 -0.74
CA VAL A 34 -8.63 -6.46 0.23
C VAL A 34 -9.08 -6.78 1.65
N ASP A 35 -8.10 -6.92 2.53
CA ASP A 35 -8.32 -7.03 3.96
C ASP A 35 -8.32 -5.64 4.58
N LEU A 36 -9.26 -5.41 5.51
CA LEU A 36 -9.47 -4.13 6.15
C LEU A 36 -9.28 -4.26 7.66
N TYR A 37 -8.39 -3.44 8.21
CA TYR A 37 -8.12 -3.38 9.63
C TYR A 37 -8.34 -1.97 10.16
N PHE A 38 -8.69 -1.89 11.43
CA PHE A 38 -8.77 -0.63 12.16
C PHE A 38 -7.73 -0.62 13.27
N ASP A 39 -6.76 0.28 13.17
CA ASP A 39 -5.83 0.53 14.26
C ASP A 39 -6.49 1.48 15.26
N ALA A 40 -6.83 0.93 16.43
CA ALA A 40 -7.46 1.68 17.51
C ALA A 40 -6.56 2.78 18.10
N THR A 41 -5.24 2.68 17.94
CA THR A 41 -4.26 3.64 18.49
C THR A 41 -4.17 4.87 17.60
N THR A 42 -3.85 4.67 16.32
CA THR A 42 -3.70 5.78 15.35
C THR A 42 -5.02 6.23 14.75
N LYS A 43 -6.12 5.49 15.01
CA LYS A 43 -7.43 5.68 14.38
C LYS A 43 -7.36 5.59 12.85
N ALA A 44 -6.41 4.82 12.33
CA ALA A 44 -6.23 4.60 10.91
C ALA A 44 -7.01 3.37 10.44
N ILE A 45 -7.55 3.45 9.22
CA ILE A 45 -7.98 2.28 8.46
C ILE A 45 -6.78 1.82 7.63
N ILE A 46 -6.40 0.56 7.81
CA ILE A 46 -5.31 -0.08 7.06
C ILE A 46 -5.96 -1.00 6.02
N ILE A 47 -5.47 -0.88 4.79
CA ILE A 47 -5.94 -1.65 3.63
C ILE A 47 -4.75 -2.50 3.16
N GLU A 48 -4.92 -3.82 3.16
CA GLU A 48 -3.91 -4.75 2.68
C GLU A 48 -4.45 -5.58 1.52
N ARG A 49 -3.58 -5.90 0.56
CA ARG A 49 -3.94 -6.78 -0.56
C ARG A 49 -4.14 -8.19 -0.02
N THR A 50 -5.29 -8.80 -0.27
CA THR A 50 -5.52 -10.20 0.09
C THR A 50 -4.65 -11.10 -0.78
N PRO A 51 -3.81 -11.98 -0.21
CA PRO A 51 -2.96 -12.88 -0.98
C PRO A 51 -3.81 -13.83 -1.84
N ILE A 52 -3.55 -13.85 -3.14
CA ILE A 52 -4.18 -14.81 -4.06
C ILE A 52 -3.36 -16.10 -3.99
N ALA A 53 -4.03 -17.24 -3.73
CA ALA A 53 -3.38 -18.54 -3.64
C ALA A 53 -2.59 -18.85 -4.93
N GLY A 54 -1.27 -18.77 -4.86
CA GLY A 54 -0.36 -19.03 -5.99
C GLY A 54 0.65 -17.91 -6.30
N GLU A 55 0.47 -16.70 -5.76
CA GLU A 55 1.51 -15.66 -5.84
C GLU A 55 2.43 -15.72 -4.61
N PRO A 56 3.76 -15.86 -4.78
CA PRO A 56 4.67 -15.80 -3.65
C PRO A 56 4.62 -14.40 -3.04
N GLU A 57 4.42 -14.35 -1.72
CA GLU A 57 4.53 -13.15 -0.88
C GLU A 57 5.75 -12.35 -1.31
N ALA A 58 5.51 -11.17 -1.91
CA ALA A 58 6.59 -10.35 -2.45
C ALA A 58 7.45 -9.84 -1.30
N ALA A 59 8.59 -10.52 -1.08
CA ALA A 59 9.56 -10.19 -0.05
C ALA A 59 9.87 -8.67 -0.03
N PRO A 60 10.08 -8.08 1.17
CA PRO A 60 10.40 -6.67 1.28
C PRO A 60 11.70 -6.39 0.52
N ARG A 61 11.61 -5.68 -0.61
CA ARG A 61 12.77 -5.22 -1.38
C ARG A 61 13.43 -4.09 -0.62
N ILE A 62 14.20 -4.42 0.41
CA ILE A 62 15.15 -3.50 1.02
C ILE A 62 16.26 -3.30 0.00
N ALA A 63 16.22 -2.16 -0.70
CA ALA A 63 17.27 -1.77 -1.62
C ALA A 63 18.58 -1.61 -0.83
N ARG A 64 19.53 -2.53 -1.05
CA ARG A 64 20.92 -2.35 -0.63
C ARG A 64 21.46 -1.11 -1.33
N VAL A 65 21.62 -0.02 -0.59
CA VAL A 65 22.46 1.11 -1.03
C VAL A 65 23.91 0.64 -0.92
N ALA A 66 24.50 0.24 -2.05
CA ALA A 66 25.93 0.01 -2.12
C ALA A 66 26.65 1.37 -2.10
N SER A 67 27.11 1.78 -0.92
CA SER A 67 28.09 2.86 -0.80
C SER A 67 29.43 2.36 -1.33
N LYS A 68 29.78 2.74 -2.56
CA LYS A 68 31.18 2.70 -3.02
C LYS A 68 31.93 3.80 -2.27
N SER A 69 32.56 3.43 -1.15
CA SER A 69 33.56 4.24 -0.47
C SER A 69 34.83 4.29 -1.31
N GLN A 70 35.17 5.52 -1.68
CA GLN A 70 36.44 5.99 -2.19
C GLN A 70 37.59 5.71 -1.19
N THR A 71 38.69 5.14 -1.67
CA THR A 71 40.02 4.99 -1.03
C THR A 71 40.89 4.26 -2.07
N SER A 72 42.10 4.64 -2.45
CA SER A 72 43.05 5.69 -2.09
C SER A 72 43.91 5.97 -3.32
#